data_AF-T0Z021-F1
#
_entry.id   AF-T0Z021-F1
#
_cell.length_a   1.000
_cell.length_b   1.000
_cell.length_c   1.000
_cell.angle_alpha   90.00
_cell.angle_beta   90.00
_cell.angle_gamma   90.00
#
_symmetry.space_group_name_H-M   'P 1'
#
loop_
_entity.id
_entity.type
_entity.pdbx_description
1 polymer ?
#
loop_
_entity_poly.entity_id
_entity_poly.type
_entity_poly.pdbx_seq_one_letter_code
_entity_poly.pdbx_strand_id
1 'polypeptide(L)'
;MGRALLDLHAAGALRAAHDVSEGGLAQCLCEMAFGSRLGFEVDLSNLTGAEGWVPLFSEGGPRWVLEVPPHAQERVESGLSGLAYARLGTVGGRTGRFRHGPSLFAELDLPGLFPRWQSGFYPAPIPFRGT
;
A
#
# COMPACT_ATOMS: atom_id res chain seq x y z
N MET A 1 -17.32 -5.22 4.68
CA MET A 1 -16.12 -4.41 4.38
C MET A 1 -16.10 -3.12 5.21
N GLY A 2 -16.89 -2.08 4.91
CA GLY A 2 -16.76 -0.77 5.58
C GLY A 2 -16.90 -0.76 7.10
N ARG A 3 -17.81 -1.59 7.65
CA ARG A 3 -17.97 -1.71 9.10
C ARG A 3 -16.74 -2.33 9.79
N ALA A 4 -16.18 -3.39 9.22
CA ALA A 4 -14.99 -4.04 9.77
C ALA A 4 -13.78 -3.08 9.82
N LEU A 5 -13.61 -2.25 8.78
CA LEU A 5 -12.57 -1.23 8.77
C LEU A 5 -12.73 -0.21 9.92
N LEU A 6 -13.95 0.29 10.11
CA LEU A 6 -14.26 1.24 11.19
C LEU A 6 -14.03 0.62 12.58
N ASP A 7 -14.47 -0.62 12.78
CA ASP A 7 -14.31 -1.33 14.05
C ASP A 7 -12.82 -1.57 14.37
N LEU A 8 -12.01 -1.97 13.37
CA LEU A 8 -10.57 -2.16 13.51
C LEU A 8 -9.82 -0.84 13.78
N HIS A 9 -10.20 0.25 13.12
CA HIS A 9 -9.66 1.58 13.37
C HIS A 9 -9.97 2.05 14.79
N ALA A 10 -11.24 1.93 15.22
CA ALA A 10 -11.68 2.30 16.57
C ALA A 10 -10.96 1.48 17.66
N ALA A 11 -10.60 0.22 17.35
CA ALA A 11 -9.84 -0.64 18.24
C ALA A 11 -8.32 -0.36 18.27
N GLY A 12 -7.84 0.67 17.55
CA GLY A 12 -6.42 1.01 17.44
C GLY A 12 -5.57 -0.06 16.74
N ALA A 13 -6.21 -0.93 15.94
CA ALA A 13 -5.56 -2.09 15.33
C ALA A 13 -4.85 -1.78 14.00
N LEU A 14 -5.00 -0.56 13.47
CA LEU A 14 -4.46 -0.13 12.18
C LEU A 14 -3.54 1.08 12.37
N ARG A 15 -2.40 1.08 11.66
CA ARG A 15 -1.52 2.27 11.55
C ARG A 15 -1.99 3.22 10.47
N ALA A 16 -2.41 2.68 9.34
CA ALA A 16 -2.90 3.43 8.20
C ALA A 16 -3.90 2.58 7.41
N ALA A 17 -4.77 3.24 6.65
CA ALA A 17 -5.63 2.61 5.67
C ALA A 17 -5.80 3.55 4.48
N HIS A 18 -5.82 3.01 3.27
CA HIS A 18 -5.99 3.78 2.04
C HIS A 18 -6.86 2.99 1.05
N ASP A 19 -7.77 3.66 0.37
CA ASP A 19 -8.55 3.06 -0.72
C ASP A 19 -7.73 2.92 -1.99
N VAL A 20 -8.06 1.88 -2.75
CA VAL A 20 -7.51 1.66 -4.08
C VAL A 20 -8.54 2.16 -5.08
N SER A 21 -8.24 3.31 -5.68
CA SER A 21 -9.09 4.01 -6.64
C SER A 21 -8.34 4.23 -7.96
N GLU A 22 -8.22 5.48 -8.43
CA GLU A 22 -7.51 5.82 -9.66
C GLU A 22 -6.01 5.51 -9.54
N GLY A 23 -5.42 4.95 -10.60
CA GLY A 23 -4.02 4.51 -10.61
C GLY A 23 -3.75 3.18 -9.90
N GLY A 24 -4.76 2.60 -9.24
CA GLY A 24 -4.71 1.25 -8.69
C GLY A 24 -3.78 1.07 -7.49
N LEU A 25 -3.43 -0.20 -7.23
CA LEU A 25 -2.67 -0.62 -6.05
C LEU A 25 -1.28 0.03 -5.98
N ALA A 26 -0.60 0.19 -7.13
CA ALA A 26 0.72 0.79 -7.17
C ALA A 26 0.71 2.25 -6.71
N GLN A 27 -0.26 3.04 -7.17
CA GLN A 27 -0.41 4.43 -6.75
C GLN A 27 -0.78 4.51 -5.26
N CYS A 28 -1.75 3.72 -4.82
CA CYS A 28 -2.15 3.62 -3.42
C CYS A 28 -0.95 3.36 -2.48
N LEU A 29 -0.11 2.38 -2.81
CA LEU A 29 1.10 2.06 -2.03
C LEU A 29 2.12 3.21 -2.06
N CYS A 30 2.30 3.89 -3.20
CA CYS A 30 3.17 5.06 -3.29
C CYS A 30 2.67 6.20 -2.39
N GLU A 31 1.37 6.51 -2.40
CA GLU A 31 0.78 7.58 -1.58
C GLU A 31 0.93 7.30 -0.09
N MET A 32 0.69 6.05 0.35
CA MET A 32 0.97 5.62 1.73
C MET A 32 2.47 5.75 2.09
N ALA A 33 3.35 5.38 1.16
CA ALA A 33 4.80 5.50 1.32
C ALA A 33 5.26 6.96 1.42
N PHE A 34 4.65 7.86 0.65
CA PHE A 34 4.94 9.29 0.69
C PHE A 34 4.51 9.93 2.02
N GLY A 35 3.33 9.57 2.53
CA GLY A 35 2.84 10.04 3.82
C GLY A 35 3.70 9.57 5.00
N SER A 36 4.14 8.31 4.98
CA SER A 36 4.96 7.71 6.04
C SER A 36 6.47 7.94 5.90
N ARG A 37 6.93 8.31 4.69
CA ARG A 37 8.35 8.45 4.33
C ARG A 37 9.15 7.14 4.42
N LEU A 38 8.45 6.01 4.33
CA LEU A 38 9.01 4.66 4.36
C LEU A 38 8.76 3.96 3.02
N GLY A 39 9.64 3.02 2.69
CA GLY A 39 9.44 2.10 1.57
C GLY A 39 8.50 0.95 1.89
N PHE A 40 8.33 0.06 0.92
CA PHE A 40 7.56 -1.16 1.06
C PHE A 40 8.14 -2.26 0.20
N GLU A 41 7.87 -3.50 0.59
CA GLU A 41 8.06 -4.66 -0.26
C GLU A 41 6.76 -5.48 -0.25
N VAL A 42 6.18 -5.67 -1.43
CA VAL A 42 4.94 -6.42 -1.63
C VAL A 42 5.15 -7.56 -2.63
N ASP A 43 4.48 -8.69 -2.41
CA ASP A 43 4.50 -9.85 -3.29
C ASP A 43 3.16 -10.02 -4.00
N LEU A 44 3.19 -9.87 -5.32
CA LEU A 44 2.03 -9.94 -6.20
C LEU A 44 1.55 -11.38 -6.41
N SER A 45 2.36 -12.41 -6.14
CA SER A 45 1.87 -13.79 -6.24
C SER A 45 0.81 -14.15 -5.19
N ASN A 46 0.64 -13.30 -4.17
CA ASN A 46 -0.43 -13.43 -3.17
C ASN A 46 -1.77 -12.88 -3.67
N LEU A 47 -1.79 -12.19 -4.82
CA LEU A 47 -3.01 -11.66 -5.42
C LEU A 47 -3.55 -12.63 -6.46
N THR A 48 -4.79 -13.09 -6.28
CA THR A 48 -5.43 -14.03 -7.20
C THR A 48 -5.98 -13.32 -8.43
N GLY A 49 -5.87 -13.95 -9.60
CA GLY A 49 -6.71 -13.65 -10.77
C GLY A 49 -6.18 -12.63 -11.78
N ALA A 50 -4.95 -12.13 -11.61
CA ALA A 50 -4.32 -11.25 -12.59
C ALA A 50 -2.79 -11.39 -12.56
N GLU A 51 -2.15 -11.32 -13.74
CA GLU A 51 -0.70 -11.45 -13.90
C GLU A 51 -0.05 -10.15 -14.41
N GLY A 52 1.26 -10.03 -14.20
CA GLY A 52 2.06 -8.91 -14.68
C GLY A 52 1.64 -7.58 -14.04
N TRP A 53 1.31 -6.60 -14.88
CA TRP A 53 1.00 -5.22 -14.44
C TRP A 53 -0.47 -5.02 -14.03
N VAL A 54 -1.37 -5.94 -14.37
CA VAL A 54 -2.81 -5.80 -14.12
C VAL A 54 -3.14 -5.67 -12.62
N PRO A 55 -2.55 -6.46 -11.69
CA PRO A 55 -2.80 -6.29 -10.26
C PRO A 55 -2.41 -4.90 -9.72
N LEU A 56 -1.44 -4.24 -10.38
CA LEU A 56 -0.89 -2.95 -9.94
C LEU A 56 -1.77 -1.77 -10.34
N PHE A 57 -2.38 -1.82 -11.52
CA PHE A 57 -3.10 -0.68 -12.11
C PHE A 57 -4.59 -0.93 -12.33
N SER A 58 -5.12 -2.10 -11.94
CA SER A 58 -6.57 -2.32 -11.95
C SER A 58 -7.26 -1.38 -10.96
N GLU A 59 -8.34 -0.74 -11.40
CA GLU A 59 -9.15 0.23 -10.63
C GLU A 59 -10.53 -0.36 -10.24
N GLY A 60 -10.74 -1.65 -10.46
CA GLY A 60 -12.05 -2.29 -10.28
C GLY A 60 -12.45 -2.51 -8.82
N GLY A 61 -13.66 -2.06 -8.47
CA GLY A 61 -14.36 -2.40 -7.22
C GLY A 61 -13.75 -1.82 -5.93
N PRO A 62 -14.50 -1.84 -4.81
CA PRO A 62 -14.05 -1.29 -3.54
C PRO A 62 -12.96 -2.15 -2.92
N ARG A 63 -11.74 -1.61 -2.83
CA ARG A 63 -10.55 -2.26 -2.23
C ARG A 63 -9.84 -1.29 -1.30
N TRP A 64 -9.20 -1.84 -0.27
CA TRP A 64 -8.40 -1.08 0.70
C TRP A 64 -7.05 -1.77 0.93
N VAL A 65 -6.03 -0.96 1.16
CA VAL A 65 -4.75 -1.38 1.73
C VAL A 65 -4.73 -0.97 3.20
N LEU A 66 -4.40 -1.92 4.08
CA LEU A 66 -4.30 -1.70 5.51
C LEU A 66 -2.86 -1.88 5.97
N GLU A 67 -2.31 -0.90 6.68
CA GLU A 67 -1.06 -1.07 7.42
C GLU A 67 -1.39 -1.52 8.85
N VAL A 68 -0.89 -2.70 9.21
CA VAL A 68 -1.19 -3.35 10.48
C VAL A 68 0.10 -3.44 11.31
N PRO A 69 0.13 -2.96 12.57
CA PRO A 69 1.27 -3.18 13.44
C PRO A 69 1.37 -4.68 13.79
N PRO A 70 2.58 -5.26 13.93
CA PRO A 70 2.75 -6.70 14.13
C PRO A 70 1.93 -7.29 15.29
N HIS A 71 1.83 -6.56 16.40
CA HIS A 71 1.08 -7.00 17.58
C HIS A 71 -0.45 -7.05 17.39
N ALA A 72 -0.99 -6.44 16.33
CA ALA A 72 -2.42 -6.42 16.02
C ALA A 72 -2.80 -7.35 14.86
N GLN A 73 -1.85 -8.08 14.28
CA GLN A 73 -2.08 -8.90 13.09
C GLN A 73 -3.22 -9.90 13.28
N GLU A 74 -3.18 -10.72 14.33
CA GLU A 74 -4.22 -11.73 14.61
C GLU A 74 -5.61 -11.10 14.80
N ARG A 75 -5.67 -9.93 15.47
CA ARG A 75 -6.91 -9.19 15.66
C ARG A 75 -7.49 -8.72 14.32
N VAL A 76 -6.63 -8.19 13.44
CA VAL A 76 -7.07 -7.74 12.11
C VAL A 76 -7.53 -8.92 11.28
N GLU A 77 -6.77 -10.01 11.22
CA GLU A 77 -7.15 -11.22 10.48
C GLU A 77 -8.49 -11.80 10.96
N SER A 78 -8.71 -11.81 12.29
CA SER A 78 -9.99 -12.20 12.88
C SER A 78 -11.12 -11.23 12.51
N GLY A 79 -10.89 -9.92 12.60
CA GLY A 79 -11.88 -8.90 12.25
C GLY A 79 -12.22 -8.84 10.75
N LEU A 80 -11.34 -9.35 9.89
CA LEU A 80 -11.57 -9.51 8.46
C LEU A 80 -12.14 -10.88 8.08
N SER A 81 -12.43 -11.75 9.06
CA SER A 81 -12.99 -13.08 8.79
C SER A 81 -14.26 -13.00 7.94
N GLY A 82 -14.34 -13.84 6.90
CA GLY A 82 -15.42 -13.83 5.92
C GLY A 82 -15.31 -12.78 4.81
N LEU A 83 -14.27 -11.94 4.82
CA LEU A 83 -13.94 -11.03 3.73
C LEU A 83 -12.78 -11.58 2.89
N ALA A 84 -12.77 -11.28 1.60
CA ALA A 84 -11.62 -11.56 0.75
C ALA A 84 -10.49 -10.56 1.06
N TYR A 85 -9.33 -11.06 1.45
CA TYR A 85 -8.13 -10.27 1.67
C TYR A 85 -6.88 -11.10 1.33
N ALA A 86 -5.77 -10.41 1.12
CA ALA A 86 -4.47 -11.01 0.92
C ALA A 86 -3.40 -10.22 1.67
N ARG A 87 -2.40 -10.91 2.20
CA ARG A 87 -1.23 -10.25 2.80
C ARG A 87 -0.29 -9.80 1.68
N LEU A 88 -0.17 -8.48 1.50
CA LEU A 88 0.68 -7.91 0.46
C LEU A 88 2.17 -8.05 0.78
N GLY A 89 2.59 -7.69 1.99
CA GLY A 89 4.00 -7.69 2.35
C GLY A 89 4.32 -6.87 3.60
N THR A 90 5.40 -6.09 3.54
CA THR A 90 5.94 -5.35 4.70
C THR A 90 6.34 -3.93 4.35
N VAL A 91 6.33 -3.05 5.35
CA VAL A 91 6.77 -1.65 5.26
C VAL A 91 8.20 -1.53 5.80
N GLY A 92 9.07 -0.80 5.11
CA GLY A 92 10.45 -0.57 5.53
C GLY A 92 11.35 -0.04 4.42
N GLY A 93 12.51 0.49 4.79
CA GLY A 93 13.48 1.04 3.85
C GLY A 93 13.01 2.34 3.19
N ARG A 94 13.50 2.60 1.97
CA ARG A 94 13.21 3.83 1.19
C ARG A 94 12.79 3.55 -0.26
N THR A 95 12.70 2.29 -0.65
CA THR A 95 12.35 1.85 -2.00
C THR A 95 10.98 1.18 -1.99
N GLY A 96 10.20 1.35 -3.06
CA GLY A 96 9.00 0.57 -3.29
C GLY A 96 9.35 -0.66 -4.12
N ARG A 97 9.17 -1.86 -3.59
CA ARG A 97 9.50 -3.12 -4.28
C ARG A 97 8.27 -3.96 -4.51
N PHE A 98 8.10 -4.38 -5.76
CA PHE A 98 7.10 -5.35 -6.18
C PHE A 98 7.80 -6.64 -6.55
N ARG A 99 7.41 -7.73 -5.91
CA ARG A 99 7.89 -9.08 -6.20
C ARG A 99 6.81 -9.91 -6.86
N HIS A 100 7.24 -10.98 -7.52
CA HIS A 100 6.37 -12.08 -7.92
C HIS A 100 7.06 -13.37 -7.47
N GLY A 101 6.74 -13.81 -6.24
CA GLY A 101 7.48 -14.84 -5.53
C GLY A 101 8.96 -14.47 -5.35
N PRO A 102 9.91 -15.34 -5.77
CA PRO A 102 11.34 -15.09 -5.58
C PRO A 102 11.90 -14.01 -6.50
N SER A 103 11.16 -13.52 -7.49
CA SER A 103 11.65 -12.56 -8.48
C SER A 103 11.28 -11.13 -8.13
N LEU A 104 12.22 -10.19 -8.29
CA LEU A 104 11.92 -8.76 -8.28
C LEU A 104 11.25 -8.40 -9.60
N PHE A 105 10.00 -7.93 -9.52
CA PHE A 105 9.20 -7.55 -10.68
C PHE A 105 9.41 -6.07 -11.03
N ALA A 106 9.39 -5.18 -10.04
CA ALA A 106 9.65 -3.75 -10.21
C ALA A 106 10.23 -3.14 -8.93
N GLU A 107 11.03 -2.08 -9.07
CA GLU A 107 11.57 -1.28 -7.97
C GLU A 107 11.40 0.21 -8.27
N LEU A 108 11.04 0.97 -7.24
CA LEU A 108 10.81 2.41 -7.29
C LEU A 108 11.72 3.14 -6.31
N ASP A 109 12.42 4.17 -6.81
CA ASP A 109 13.09 5.17 -5.99
C ASP A 109 12.05 6.17 -5.46
N LEU A 110 11.46 5.88 -4.30
CA LEU A 110 10.40 6.71 -3.71
C LEU A 110 10.88 8.14 -3.40
N PRO A 111 12.10 8.37 -2.86
CA PRO A 111 12.65 9.72 -2.70
C PRO A 111 12.73 10.51 -4.00
N GLY A 112 13.14 9.89 -5.11
CA GLY A 112 13.18 10.53 -6.43
C GLY A 112 11.81 10.71 -7.07
N LEU A 113 10.86 9.82 -6.78
CA LEU A 113 9.49 9.86 -7.31
C LEU A 113 8.62 10.91 -6.61
N PHE A 114 8.76 11.08 -5.29
CA PHE A 114 7.91 11.97 -4.49
C PHE A 114 7.85 13.42 -5.03
N PRO A 115 8.98 14.09 -5.36
CA PRO A 115 8.94 15.43 -5.95
C PRO A 115 8.16 15.50 -7.27
N ARG A 116 8.24 14.45 -8.09
CA ARG A 116 7.56 14.38 -9.40
C ARG A 116 6.06 14.24 -9.21
N TRP A 117 5.65 13.32 -8.34
CA TRP A 117 4.26 13.14 -7.94
C TRP A 117 3.68 14.43 -7.36
N GLN A 118 4.40 15.09 -6.46
CA GLN A 118 3.97 16.34 -5.84
C GLN A 118 3.85 17.50 -6.84
N SER A 119 4.75 17.58 -7.83
CA SER A 119 4.77 18.66 -8.81
C SER A 119 3.63 18.63 -9.83
N GLY A 120 2.73 17.64 -9.77
CA GLY A 120 1.70 17.37 -10.78
C GLY A 120 0.94 18.59 -11.31
N PHE A 121 0.71 19.62 -10.48
CA PHE A 121 -0.02 20.83 -10.85
C PHE A 121 0.67 22.18 -10.50
N TYR A 122 1.87 22.21 -9.90
CA TYR A 122 2.56 23.46 -9.49
C TYR A 122 4.09 23.40 -9.64
N PRO A 123 4.78 24.50 -10.01
CA PRO A 123 6.15 24.45 -10.54
C PRO A 123 7.28 24.43 -9.48
N ALA A 124 7.06 23.98 -8.24
CA ALA A 124 8.18 23.79 -7.31
C ALA A 124 7.92 22.67 -6.27
N PRO A 125 8.80 21.65 -6.17
CA PRO A 125 8.65 20.58 -5.18
C PRO A 125 8.98 21.07 -3.76
N ILE A 126 8.21 20.62 -2.78
CA ILE A 126 8.53 20.80 -1.35
C ILE A 126 9.62 19.77 -1.02
N PRO A 127 10.79 20.19 -0.50
CA PRO A 127 11.88 19.26 -0.23
C PRO A 127 11.48 18.22 0.83
N PHE A 128 11.85 16.97 0.56
CA PHE A 128 11.73 15.85 1.50
C PHE A 128 12.72 16.05 2.66
N ARG A 129 12.32 16.78 3.71
CA ARG A 129 13.17 17.00 4.89
C ARG A 129 12.91 15.95 5.96
N GLY A 130 13.80 14.97 6.09
CA GLY A 130 13.86 14.10 7.28
C GLY A 130 14.37 14.89 8.50
N THR A 131 13.81 14.63 9.66
CA THR A 131 14.38 15.01 10.97
C THR A 131 15.60 14.16 11.26
#